data_AF-A0A1C5MXK1-F1
#
_entry.id   AF-A0A1C5MXK1-F1
#
_cell.length_a   1.000
_cell.length_b   1.000
_cell.length_c   1.000
_cell.angle_alpha   90.00
_cell.angle_beta   90.00
_cell.angle_gamma   90.00
#
_symmetry.space_group_name_H-M   'P 1'
#
loop_
_entity.id
_entity.type
_entity.pdbx_description
1 polymer ?
#
loop_
_entity_poly.entity_id
_entity_poly.type
_entity_poly.pdbx_seq_one_letter_code
_entity_poly.pdbx_strand_id
1 'polypeptide(L)'
;MRNKEQELAWQKVIEACMEDVKKHFADIEQSVEFGAYIQPENYFVSYIFATDVQLEAAQQSGLTEQVNSYHREQLTKRHYPIEGIKDCTFASQEECDREFGGNWYYYFK
;
A
#
# COMPACT_ATOMS: atom_id res chain seq x y z
N MET A 1 -17.95 -20.16 5.72
CA MET A 1 -17.17 -20.04 6.98
C MET A 1 -15.88 -19.31 6.66
N ARG A 2 -15.52 -18.29 7.43
CA ARG A 2 -14.25 -17.57 7.28
C ARG A 2 -13.09 -18.47 7.70
N ASN A 3 -12.08 -18.63 6.85
CA ASN A 3 -10.89 -19.43 7.13
C ASN A 3 -9.84 -18.55 7.82
N LYS A 4 -9.88 -18.51 9.16
CA LYS A 4 -9.00 -17.65 9.97
C LYS A 4 -7.50 -17.92 9.77
N GLU A 5 -7.12 -19.16 9.48
CA GLU A 5 -5.72 -19.50 9.24
C GLU A 5 -5.21 -18.89 7.94
N GLN A 6 -6.05 -18.91 6.91
CA GLN A 6 -5.75 -18.29 5.62
C GLN A 6 -5.72 -16.76 5.72
N GLU A 7 -6.67 -16.16 6.43
CA GLU A 7 -6.69 -14.71 6.70
C GLU A 7 -5.38 -14.26 7.39
N LEU A 8 -4.92 -15.02 8.38
CA LEU A 8 -3.67 -14.73 9.08
C LEU A 8 -2.43 -14.93 8.19
N ALA A 9 -2.45 -15.94 7.32
CA ALA A 9 -1.37 -16.17 6.36
C ALA A 9 -1.25 -15.00 5.36
N TRP A 10 -2.38 -14.52 4.84
CA TRP A 10 -2.45 -13.36 3.97
C TRP A 10 -1.97 -12.09 4.64
N GLN A 11 -2.42 -11.83 5.87
CA GLN A 11 -1.97 -10.67 6.63
C GLN A 11 -0.44 -10.63 6.76
N LYS A 12 0.20 -11.76 7.10
CA LYS A 12 1.67 -11.85 7.19
C LYS A 12 2.37 -11.56 5.85
N VAL A 13 1.78 -12.01 4.74
CA VAL A 13 2.31 -11.74 3.40
C VAL A 13 2.25 -10.24 3.09
N ILE A 14 1.13 -9.58 3.38
CA ILE A 14 0.94 -8.14 3.17
C ILE A 14 1.89 -7.32 4.06
N GLU A 15 1.98 -7.65 5.35
CA GLU A 15 2.90 -6.98 6.29
C GLU A 15 4.35 -7.06 5.80
N ALA A 16 4.81 -8.26 5.43
CA ALA A 16 6.17 -8.47 4.91
C ALA A 16 6.40 -7.72 3.58
N CYS A 17 5.40 -7.67 2.70
CA CYS A 17 5.47 -6.96 1.44
C CYS A 17 5.63 -5.43 1.66
N MET A 18 4.79 -4.84 2.52
CA MET A 18 4.86 -3.41 2.83
C MET A 18 6.17 -3.04 3.53
N GLU A 19 6.68 -3.91 4.40
CA GLU A 19 7.99 -3.71 5.04
C GLU A 19 9.13 -3.70 4.03
N ASP A 20 9.13 -4.63 3.08
CA ASP A 20 10.13 -4.67 2.00
C ASP A 20 10.07 -3.43 1.11
N VAL A 21 8.86 -2.99 0.74
CA VAL A 21 8.67 -1.77 -0.06
C VAL A 21 9.24 -0.55 0.68
N LYS A 22 8.88 -0.36 1.96
CA LYS A 22 9.42 0.77 2.76
C LYS A 22 10.93 0.71 2.97
N LYS A 23 11.52 -0.49 3.04
CA LYS A 23 12.99 -0.63 3.10
C LYS A 23 13.66 -0.32 1.77
N HIS A 24 12.99 -0.61 0.65
CA HIS A 24 13.55 -0.42 -0.68
C HIS A 24 13.43 1.04 -1.16
N PHE A 25 12.35 1.73 -0.81
CA PHE A 25 12.07 3.10 -1.23
C PHE A 25 12.04 4.04 -0.02
N ALA A 26 13.14 4.77 0.19
CA ALA A 26 13.31 5.65 1.35
C ALA A 26 12.37 6.87 1.34
N ASP A 27 11.81 7.22 0.17
CA ASP A 27 10.87 8.35 0.01
C ASP A 27 9.48 8.05 0.57
N ILE A 28 9.17 6.78 0.85
CA ILE A 28 7.90 6.37 1.45
C ILE A 28 7.99 6.54 2.97
N GLU A 29 7.15 7.40 3.53
CA GLU A 29 7.08 7.65 4.96
C GLU A 29 6.28 6.56 5.69
N GLN A 30 5.12 6.20 5.14
CA GLN A 30 4.23 5.21 5.75
C GLN A 30 3.39 4.48 4.70
N SER A 31 2.59 3.51 5.16
CA SER A 31 1.67 2.75 4.33
C SER A 31 0.34 2.57 5.07
N VAL A 32 -0.77 2.69 4.34
CA VAL A 32 -2.12 2.44 4.83
C VAL A 32 -2.71 1.30 4.01
N GLU A 33 -3.23 0.25 4.65
CA GLU A 33 -3.86 -0.87 3.97
C GLU A 33 -5.27 -1.14 4.48
N PHE A 34 -6.11 -1.68 3.61
CA PHE A 34 -7.44 -2.16 3.95
C PHE A 34 -7.73 -3.49 3.24
N GLY A 35 -8.62 -4.30 3.82
CA GLY A 35 -9.26 -5.41 3.11
C GLY A 35 -8.43 -6.70 2.98
N ALA A 36 -7.17 -6.72 3.40
CA ALA A 36 -6.31 -7.92 3.35
C ALA A 36 -6.90 -9.16 4.07
N TYR A 37 -7.73 -8.94 5.09
CA TYR A 37 -8.33 -9.97 5.94
C TYR A 37 -9.76 -10.36 5.54
N ILE A 38 -10.31 -9.81 4.46
CA ILE A 38 -11.70 -10.10 4.00
C ILE A 38 -11.64 -11.04 2.80
N GLN A 39 -11.11 -10.53 1.68
CA GLN A 39 -10.91 -11.26 0.43
C GLN A 39 -9.76 -10.60 -0.33
N PRO A 40 -8.92 -11.36 -1.06
CA PRO A 40 -7.79 -10.79 -1.79
C PRO A 40 -8.18 -9.69 -2.77
N GLU A 41 -9.34 -9.83 -3.44
CA GLU A 41 -9.90 -8.84 -4.37
C GLU A 41 -10.11 -7.46 -3.72
N ASN A 42 -10.42 -7.45 -2.42
CA ASN A 42 -10.68 -6.25 -1.64
C ASN A 42 -9.42 -5.65 -1.01
N TYR A 43 -8.26 -6.31 -1.12
CA TYR A 43 -7.01 -5.78 -0.61
C TYR A 43 -6.70 -4.44 -1.27
N PHE A 44 -6.28 -3.46 -0.51
CA PHE A 44 -5.92 -2.14 -0.96
C PHE A 44 -4.72 -1.67 -0.16
N VAL A 45 -3.80 -0.96 -0.79
CA VAL A 45 -2.69 -0.30 -0.11
C VAL A 45 -2.40 1.05 -0.74
N SER A 46 -2.17 2.04 0.13
CA SER A 46 -1.62 3.33 -0.23
C SER A 46 -0.25 3.52 0.40
N TYR A 47 0.75 3.88 -0.40
CA TYR A 47 2.03 4.36 0.11
C TYR A 47 2.01 5.88 0.23
N ILE A 48 2.48 6.37 1.36
CA ILE A 48 2.31 7.77 1.74
C ILE A 48 3.66 8.47 1.72
N PHE A 49 3.71 9.58 0.99
CA PHE A 49 4.83 10.52 1.01
C PHE A 49 4.58 11.60 2.06
N ALA A 50 5.64 12.22 2.58
CA ALA A 50 5.46 13.22 3.63
C ALA A 50 4.75 14.49 3.12
N THR A 51 5.06 14.90 1.89
CA THR A 51 4.55 16.16 1.31
C THR A 51 3.97 15.98 -0.09
N ASP A 52 3.14 16.93 -0.48
CA ASP A 52 2.56 17.01 -1.84
C ASP A 52 3.68 17.11 -2.90
N VAL A 53 4.73 17.88 -2.59
CA VAL A 53 5.89 18.07 -3.48
C VAL A 53 6.67 16.77 -3.68
N GLN A 54 6.85 15.97 -2.64
CA GLN A 54 7.52 14.67 -2.75
C GLN A 54 6.69 13.70 -3.60
N LEU A 55 5.37 13.66 -3.38
CA LEU A 55 4.47 12.84 -4.18
C LEU A 55 4.51 13.27 -5.66
N GLU A 56 4.43 14.56 -5.95
CA GLU A 56 4.49 15.08 -7.32
C GLU A 56 5.83 14.73 -7.99
N ALA A 57 6.96 14.89 -7.28
CA ALA A 57 8.26 14.50 -7.79
C ALA A 57 8.37 12.98 -8.05
N ALA A 58 7.78 12.16 -7.18
CA ALA A 58 7.75 10.71 -7.35
C ALA A 58 6.94 10.31 -8.61
N GLN A 59 5.81 10.98 -8.86
CA GLN A 59 5.00 10.76 -10.05
C GLN A 59 5.75 11.21 -11.32
N GLN A 60 6.34 12.40 -11.31
CA GLN A 60 7.08 12.93 -12.47
C GLN A 60 8.32 12.11 -12.82
N SER A 61 8.98 11.51 -11.83
CA SER A 61 10.18 10.67 -12.04
C SER A 61 9.88 9.22 -12.40
N GLY A 62 8.61 8.79 -12.32
CA GLY A 62 8.22 7.40 -12.52
C GLY A 62 8.53 6.48 -11.32
N LEU A 63 8.76 7.05 -10.14
CA LEU A 63 9.01 6.30 -8.91
C LEU A 63 7.77 5.51 -8.48
N THR A 64 6.57 6.08 -8.66
CA THR A 64 5.30 5.42 -8.34
C THR A 64 5.10 4.11 -9.12
N GLU A 65 5.52 4.07 -10.38
CA GLU A 65 5.48 2.90 -11.25
C GLU A 65 6.48 1.84 -10.80
N GLN A 66 7.66 2.27 -10.33
CA GLN A 66 8.66 1.37 -9.75
C GLN A 66 8.15 0.75 -8.45
N VAL A 67 7.50 1.53 -7.59
CA VAL A 67 6.85 1.02 -6.36
C VAL A 67 5.76 0.02 -6.70
N ASN A 68 4.88 0.32 -7.68
CA ASN A 68 3.85 -0.61 -8.15
C ASN A 68 4.44 -1.92 -8.67
N SER A 69 5.48 -1.84 -9.50
CA SER A 69 6.17 -3.03 -10.03
C SER A 69 6.75 -3.88 -8.90
N TYR A 70 7.49 -3.26 -7.98
CA TYR A 70 8.13 -3.95 -6.87
C TYR A 70 7.10 -4.57 -5.91
N HIS A 71 6.04 -3.84 -5.55
CA HIS A 71 4.98 -4.34 -4.69
C HIS A 71 4.33 -5.60 -5.27
N ARG A 72 3.95 -5.56 -6.56
CA ARG A 72 3.36 -6.72 -7.23
C ARG A 72 4.32 -7.90 -7.31
N GLU A 73 5.60 -7.64 -7.55
CA GLU A 73 6.64 -8.67 -7.54
C GLU A 73 6.76 -9.34 -6.17
N GLN A 74 6.75 -8.56 -5.08
CA GLN A 74 6.84 -9.08 -3.72
C GLN A 74 5.62 -9.92 -3.33
N LEU A 75 4.42 -9.52 -3.72
CA LEU A 75 3.20 -10.31 -3.53
C LEU A 75 3.23 -11.62 -4.34
N THR A 76 3.68 -11.55 -5.59
CA THR A 76 3.82 -12.71 -6.48
C THR A 76 4.80 -13.73 -5.90
N LYS A 77 5.97 -13.28 -5.44
CA LYS A 77 7.00 -14.12 -4.80
C LYS A 77 6.49 -14.84 -3.55
N ARG A 78 5.56 -14.22 -2.83
CA ARG A 78 4.95 -14.77 -1.61
C ARG A 78 3.68 -15.57 -1.86
N HIS A 79 3.34 -15.81 -3.13
CA HIS A 79 2.15 -16.54 -3.53
C HIS A 79 0.85 -15.93 -2.98
N TYR A 80 0.77 -14.60 -2.91
CA TYR A 80 -0.49 -13.93 -2.64
C TYR A 80 -1.48 -14.19 -3.80
N PRO A 81 -2.80 -14.31 -3.53
CA PRO A 81 -3.77 -14.57 -4.58
C PRO A 81 -3.77 -13.49 -5.66
N ILE A 82 -3.84 -13.92 -6.93
CA ILE A 82 -3.68 -13.05 -8.10
C ILE A 82 -4.74 -11.95 -8.16
N GLU A 83 -5.93 -12.22 -7.62
CA GLU A 83 -7.05 -11.29 -7.58
C GLU A 83 -6.77 -10.07 -6.70
N GLY A 84 -5.82 -10.17 -5.77
CA GLY A 84 -5.35 -9.06 -4.95
C GLY A 84 -4.06 -8.39 -5.46
N ILE A 85 -3.44 -8.89 -6.53
CA ILE A 85 -2.23 -8.31 -7.10
C ILE A 85 -2.62 -7.21 -8.09
N LYS A 86 -2.58 -5.97 -7.62
CA LYS A 86 -2.93 -4.76 -8.39
C LYS A 86 -2.02 -3.60 -8.03
N ASP A 87 -2.17 -2.50 -8.78
CA ASP A 87 -1.41 -1.27 -8.52
C ASP A 87 -1.84 -0.65 -7.19
N CYS A 88 -0.88 -0.01 -6.52
CA CYS A 88 -1.06 0.70 -5.27
C CYS A 88 -1.65 2.08 -5.53
N THR A 89 -2.16 2.71 -4.48
CA THR A 89 -2.42 4.15 -4.49
C THR A 89 -1.28 4.91 -3.81
N PHE A 90 -1.25 6.21 -4.05
CA PHE A 90 -0.26 7.11 -3.48
C PHE A 90 -0.97 8.37 -2.99
N ALA A 91 -0.57 8.84 -1.82
CA ALA A 91 -1.12 10.03 -1.20
C ALA A 91 -0.01 10.72 -0.39
N SER A 92 -0.25 11.95 0.06
CA SER A 92 0.65 12.65 0.97
C SER A 92 0.05 12.77 2.37
N GLN A 93 0.89 12.74 3.40
CA GLN A 93 0.45 13.05 4.76
C GLN A 93 -0.02 14.51 4.86
N GLU A 94 0.65 15.42 4.14
CA GLU A 94 0.30 16.84 4.06
C GLU A 94 -1.15 17.08 3.58
N GLU A 95 -1.60 16.39 2.52
CA GLU A 95 -2.98 16.48 2.04
C GLU A 95 -3.96 15.95 3.08
N CYS A 96 -3.65 14.79 3.68
CA CYS A 96 -4.50 14.18 4.70
C CYS A 96 -4.66 15.07 5.93
N ASP A 97 -3.58 15.70 6.39
CA ASP A 97 -3.62 16.65 7.51
C ASP A 97 -4.44 17.89 7.17
N ARG A 98 -4.23 18.44 5.97
CA ARG A 98 -4.89 19.67 5.52
C ARG A 98 -6.40 19.50 5.32
N GLU A 99 -6.81 18.44 4.64
CA GLU A 99 -8.20 18.27 4.18
C GLU A 99 -9.04 17.39 5.14
N PHE A 100 -8.38 16.48 5.88
CA PHE A 100 -9.06 15.46 6.68
C PHE A 100 -8.58 15.39 8.13
N GLY A 101 -7.72 16.32 8.57
CA GLY A 101 -7.19 16.37 9.93
C GLY A 101 -6.37 15.13 10.30
N GLY A 102 -5.67 14.54 9.33
CA GLY A 102 -4.83 13.35 9.50
C GLY A 102 -5.61 12.04 9.56
N ASN A 103 -6.90 12.06 9.22
CA ASN A 103 -7.76 10.89 9.32
C ASN A 103 -7.84 10.12 7.99
N TRP A 104 -7.00 9.09 7.87
CA TRP A 104 -6.96 8.19 6.71
C TRP A 104 -8.27 7.44 6.44
N TYR A 105 -9.09 7.20 7.46
CA TYR A 105 -10.40 6.59 7.24
C TYR A 105 -11.32 7.53 6.46
N TYR A 106 -11.31 8.84 6.75
CA TYR A 106 -12.09 9.80 5.97
C TYR A 106 -11.49 10.11 4.60
N TYR A 107 -10.15 10.08 4.49
CA TYR A 107 -9.46 10.27 3.21
C TYR A 107 -9.87 9.23 2.16
N PHE A 108 -9.98 7.94 2.54
CA PHE A 108 -10.30 6.84 1.63
C PHE A 108 -11.78 6.41 1.62
N LYS A 109 -12.67 7.19 2.26
CA LYS A 109 -14.11 6.88 2.32
C LYS A 109 -14.87 7.42 1.10
#